data_AF-A0A1I5YZU3-F1
#
_entry.id   AF-A0A1I5YZU3-F1
#
_cell.length_a   1.000
_cell.length_b   1.000
_cell.length_c   1.000
_cell.angle_alpha   90.00
_cell.angle_beta   90.00
_cell.angle_gamma   90.00
#
_symmetry.space_group_name_H-M   'P 1'
#
loop_
_entity.id
_entity.type
_entity.pdbx_description
1 polymer ?
#
loop_
_entity_poly.entity_id
_entity_poly.type
_entity_poly.pdbx_seq_one_letter_code
_entity_poly.pdbx_strand_id
1 'polypeptide(L)'
;MEKTLGIIQTFSKIGKILSRIAYICFLVGGIACLISLCSLEFGNGEAFKLGGVAIHGFIEEREDMQMAAIYPAVINGAIGCAGGYILARLFAKYFKHELEAGTPFTMEGAKELRRLGIFFICVPIIARAVMEIVFAILTRTLDVSEKLDVMEDVSGVGIGITLIAVSFLCQYGAECLVRKK
;
A
#
# COMPACT_ATOMS: atom_id res chain seq x y z
N MET A 1 -23.28 6.44 -27.78
CA MET A 1 -22.70 7.10 -26.60
C MET A 1 -23.15 6.42 -25.30
N GLU A 2 -24.42 6.02 -25.16
CA GLU A 2 -24.95 5.35 -23.95
C GLU A 2 -24.27 4.02 -23.59
N LYS A 3 -23.98 3.15 -24.58
CA LYS A 3 -23.32 1.85 -24.33
C LYS A 3 -21.92 2.00 -23.73
N THR A 4 -21.13 2.97 -24.20
CA THR A 4 -19.77 3.22 -23.72
C THR A 4 -19.76 3.75 -22.29
N LEU A 5 -20.69 4.66 -21.96
CA LEU A 5 -20.80 5.20 -20.61
C LEU A 5 -21.23 4.12 -19.60
N GLY A 6 -22.16 3.24 -19.99
CA GLY A 6 -22.57 2.10 -19.16
C GLY A 6 -21.43 1.13 -18.84
N ILE A 7 -20.52 0.90 -19.79
CA ILE A 7 -19.31 0.09 -19.56
C ILE A 7 -18.39 0.76 -18.55
N ILE A 8 -18.10 2.06 -18.73
CA ILE A 8 -17.23 2.83 -17.81
C ILE A 8 -17.80 2.81 -16.39
N GLN A 9 -19.10 3.04 -16.20
CA GLN A 9 -19.72 2.99 -14.88
C GLN A 9 -19.66 1.59 -14.25
N THR A 10 -19.76 0.53 -15.05
CA THR A 10 -19.62 -0.84 -14.55
C THR A 10 -18.20 -1.09 -14.06
N PHE A 11 -17.18 -0.66 -14.82
CA PHE A 11 -15.79 -0.70 -14.38
C PHE A 11 -15.58 0.09 -13.09
N SER A 12 -16.17 1.28 -12.97
CA SER A 12 -16.03 2.10 -11.76
C SER A 12 -16.75 1.50 -10.55
N LYS A 13 -17.86 0.78 -10.74
CA LYS A 13 -18.50 -0.03 -9.67
C LYS A 13 -17.58 -1.16 -9.20
N ILE A 14 -17.01 -1.92 -10.13
CA ILE A 14 -16.08 -3.02 -9.83
C ILE A 14 -14.83 -2.46 -9.14
N GLY A 15 -14.25 -1.39 -9.68
CA GLY A 15 -13.09 -0.69 -9.12
C GLY A 15 -13.34 -0.19 -7.69
N LYS A 16 -14.52 0.37 -7.40
CA LYS A 16 -14.91 0.76 -6.03
C LYS A 16 -14.94 -0.42 -5.07
N ILE A 17 -15.49 -1.56 -5.49
CA ILE A 17 -15.58 -2.76 -4.65
C ILE A 17 -14.18 -3.32 -4.40
N LEU A 18 -13.38 -3.48 -5.46
CA LEU A 18 -12.00 -3.94 -5.36
C LEU A 18 -11.16 -3.04 -4.45
N SER A 19 -11.31 -1.72 -4.57
CA SER A 19 -10.59 -0.75 -3.72
C SER A 19 -10.98 -0.87 -2.25
N ARG A 20 -12.26 -1.16 -1.94
CA ARG A 20 -12.70 -1.42 -0.57
C ARG A 20 -12.14 -2.72 -0.01
N ILE A 21 -12.09 -3.77 -0.83
CA ILE A 21 -11.50 -5.06 -0.43
C ILE A 21 -10.01 -4.85 -0.15
N ALA A 22 -9.27 -4.22 -1.07
CA ALA A 22 -7.85 -3.90 -0.90
C ALA A 22 -7.61 -3.05 0.36
N TYR A 23 -8.45 -2.05 0.62
CA TYR A 23 -8.40 -1.25 1.86
C TYR A 23 -8.47 -2.12 3.13
N ILE A 24 -9.39 -3.09 3.18
CA ILE A 24 -9.53 -4.00 4.33
C ILE A 24 -8.32 -4.94 4.41
N CYS A 25 -7.84 -5.47 3.28
CA CYS A 25 -6.66 -6.33 3.25
C CYS A 25 -5.40 -5.60 3.79
N PHE A 26 -5.17 -4.35 3.39
CA PHE A 26 -4.04 -3.56 3.91
C PHE A 26 -4.18 -3.21 5.39
N LEU A 27 -5.41 -2.97 5.86
CA LEU A 27 -5.67 -2.75 7.28
C LEU A 27 -5.34 -4.00 8.11
N VAL A 28 -5.83 -5.18 7.69
CA VAL A 28 -5.57 -6.46 8.37
C VAL A 28 -4.08 -6.81 8.30
N GLY A 29 -3.45 -6.63 7.13
CA GLY A 29 -2.01 -6.84 6.96
C GLY A 29 -1.18 -5.93 7.87
N GLY A 30 -1.53 -4.65 7.98
CA GLY A 30 -0.87 -3.71 8.89
C GLY A 30 -0.99 -4.13 10.36
N ILE A 31 -2.17 -4.59 10.80
CA ILE A 31 -2.37 -5.12 12.15
C ILE A 31 -1.53 -6.39 12.37
N ALA A 32 -1.46 -7.28 11.38
CA ALA A 32 -0.64 -8.49 11.46
C ALA A 32 0.86 -8.16 11.61
N CYS A 33 1.37 -7.14 10.91
CA CYS A 33 2.75 -6.67 11.10
C CYS A 33 3.00 -6.16 12.52
N LEU A 34 2.04 -5.43 13.12
CA LEU A 34 2.16 -4.96 14.52
C LEU A 34 2.18 -6.13 15.51
N ILE A 35 1.28 -7.10 15.34
CA ILE A 35 1.25 -8.31 16.17
C ILE A 35 2.58 -9.08 16.04
N SER A 36 3.13 -9.16 14.83
CA SER A 36 4.42 -9.81 14.59
C SER A 36 5.56 -9.09 15.31
N LEU A 37 5.59 -7.76 15.32
CA LEU A 37 6.60 -6.99 16.07
C LEU A 37 6.47 -7.22 17.59
N CYS A 38 5.25 -7.15 18.14
CA CYS A 38 5.03 -7.43 19.56
C CYS A 38 5.44 -8.87 19.93
N SER A 39 5.15 -9.84 19.06
CA SER A 39 5.50 -11.24 19.30
C SER A 39 7.02 -11.47 19.32
N LEU A 40 7.78 -10.73 18.52
CA LEU A 40 9.25 -10.80 18.52
C LEU A 40 9.86 -10.23 19.80
N GLU A 41 9.31 -9.12 20.32
CA GLU A 41 9.80 -8.52 21.57
C GLU A 41 9.43 -9.34 22.82
N PHE A 42 8.22 -9.90 22.88
CA PHE A 42 7.78 -10.73 24.01
C PHE A 42 8.29 -12.18 23.95
N GLY A 43 8.61 -12.69 22.75
CA GLY A 43 9.13 -14.05 22.53
C GLY A 43 10.59 -14.23 22.92
N ASN A 44 11.33 -13.13 23.14
CA ASN A 44 12.78 -13.16 23.42
C ASN A 44 13.13 -13.34 24.91
N GLY A 45 12.14 -13.57 25.79
CA GLY A 45 12.33 -13.58 27.24
C GLY A 45 11.82 -14.83 27.97
N GLU A 46 10.75 -15.47 27.52
CA GLU A 46 10.28 -16.71 28.14
C GLU A 46 9.68 -17.61 27.05
N ALA A 47 10.31 -18.77 26.83
CA ALA A 47 9.68 -19.89 26.14
C ALA A 47 8.23 -20.01 26.64
N PHE A 48 7.27 -19.86 25.73
CA PHE A 48 5.82 -19.92 25.97
C PHE A 48 5.48 -21.05 26.98
N LYS A 49 5.35 -20.70 28.26
CA LYS A 49 5.05 -21.65 29.35
C LYS A 49 3.56 -21.88 29.40
N LEU A 50 3.08 -22.81 28.58
CA LEU A 50 1.73 -23.33 28.70
C LEU A 50 1.68 -24.27 29.92
N GLY A 51 1.24 -23.76 31.07
CA GLY A 51 0.98 -24.59 32.26
C GLY A 51 2.24 -25.15 32.95
N GLY A 52 3.36 -24.43 32.94
CA GLY A 52 4.56 -24.79 33.70
C GLY A 52 5.54 -25.74 32.98
N VAL A 53 5.23 -26.17 31.76
CA VAL A 53 6.18 -26.92 30.91
C VAL A 53 6.73 -25.96 29.86
N ALA A 54 8.03 -25.65 29.97
CA ALA A 54 8.73 -24.90 28.94
C ALA A 54 8.89 -25.80 27.70
N ILE A 55 8.20 -25.47 26.61
CA ILE A 55 8.35 -26.18 25.34
C ILE A 55 9.67 -25.70 24.71
N HIS A 56 10.77 -26.31 25.14
CA HIS A 56 12.14 -26.05 24.68
C HIS A 56 12.47 -26.77 23.35
N GLY A 57 11.49 -26.95 22.47
CA GLY A 57 11.55 -27.96 21.40
C GLY A 57 11.32 -27.50 19.96
N PHE A 58 11.22 -26.20 19.68
CA PHE A 58 11.06 -25.71 18.29
C PHE A 58 12.02 -24.59 17.89
N ILE A 59 12.88 -24.12 18.80
CA ILE A 59 13.85 -23.05 18.55
C ILE A 59 15.19 -23.52 19.10
N GLU A 60 15.73 -24.57 18.49
CA GLU A 60 17.09 -25.04 18.75
C GLU A 60 18.04 -24.27 17.81
N GLU A 61 18.95 -23.49 18.40
CA GLU A 61 20.15 -22.89 17.80
C GLU A 61 20.01 -22.17 16.43
N ARG A 62 19.17 -21.12 16.36
CA ARG A 62 19.23 -20.12 15.24
C ARG A 62 19.05 -18.67 15.72
N GLU A 63 19.52 -18.37 16.92
CA GLU A 63 19.26 -17.11 17.64
C GLU A 63 19.79 -15.86 16.90
N ASP A 64 20.81 -16.00 16.07
CA ASP A 64 21.54 -14.82 15.58
C ASP A 64 21.11 -14.42 14.16
N MET A 65 20.80 -15.41 13.31
CA MET A 65 20.64 -15.20 11.86
C MET A 65 19.18 -14.96 11.43
N GLN A 66 18.17 -15.41 12.20
CA GLN A 66 16.76 -15.19 11.83
C GLN A 66 16.23 -13.82 12.25
N MET A 67 16.66 -13.26 13.38
CA MET A 67 16.17 -11.95 13.84
C MET A 67 16.60 -10.82 12.89
N ALA A 68 17.82 -10.93 12.35
CA ALA A 68 18.41 -9.97 11.42
C ALA A 68 17.57 -9.75 10.14
N ALA A 69 16.93 -10.81 9.62
CA ALA A 69 16.13 -10.74 8.39
C ALA A 69 14.64 -10.49 8.66
N ILE A 70 14.10 -10.99 9.77
CA ILE A 70 12.66 -10.89 10.07
C ILE A 70 12.26 -9.45 10.41
N TYR A 71 13.03 -8.74 11.25
CA TYR A 71 12.73 -7.35 11.63
C TYR A 71 12.58 -6.40 10.42
N PRO A 72 13.57 -6.28 9.52
CA PRO A 72 13.43 -5.39 8.36
C PRO A 72 12.31 -5.83 7.41
N ALA A 73 12.03 -7.13 7.28
CA ALA A 73 10.93 -7.63 6.45
C ALA A 73 9.55 -7.23 7.01
N VAL A 74 9.35 -7.36 8.33
CA VAL A 74 8.10 -6.96 8.98
C VAL A 74 7.89 -5.45 8.92
N ILE A 75 8.94 -4.65 9.12
CA ILE A 75 8.86 -3.19 9.01
C ILE A 75 8.58 -2.77 7.56
N ASN A 76 9.21 -3.40 6.57
CA ASN A 76 8.92 -3.17 5.15
C ASN A 76 7.45 -3.49 4.83
N GLY A 77 6.95 -4.62 5.33
CA GLY A 77 5.54 -5.01 5.21
C GLY A 77 4.59 -3.97 5.83
N ALA A 78 4.92 -3.44 7.01
CA ALA A 78 4.12 -2.41 7.67
C ALA A 78 4.06 -1.10 6.87
N ILE A 79 5.21 -0.64 6.34
CA ILE A 79 5.28 0.56 5.49
C ILE A 79 4.52 0.34 4.18
N GLY A 80 4.67 -0.82 3.55
CA GLY A 80 3.93 -1.20 2.36
C GLY A 80 2.42 -1.21 2.60
N CYS A 81 1.97 -1.76 3.73
CA CYS A 81 0.56 -1.76 4.13
C CYS A 81 0.03 -0.32 4.35
N ALA A 82 0.80 0.55 4.99
CA ALA A 82 0.43 1.96 5.18
C ALA A 82 0.28 2.69 3.84
N GLY A 83 1.23 2.50 2.91
CA GLY A 83 1.17 3.05 1.56
C GLY A 83 -0.05 2.53 0.77
N GLY A 84 -0.23 1.21 0.73
CA GLY A 84 -1.37 0.56 0.08
C GLY A 84 -2.72 1.00 0.65
N TYR A 85 -2.82 1.16 1.97
CA TYR A 85 -4.01 1.67 2.65
C TYR A 85 -4.40 3.07 2.17
N ILE A 86 -3.44 4.00 2.08
CA ILE A 86 -3.67 5.37 1.61
C ILE A 86 -4.14 5.36 0.15
N LEU A 87 -3.46 4.59 -0.71
CA LEU A 87 -3.80 4.49 -2.13
C LEU A 87 -5.18 3.86 -2.35
N ALA A 88 -5.51 2.77 -1.66
CA ALA A 88 -6.80 2.12 -1.74
C ALA A 88 -7.95 3.05 -1.29
N ARG A 89 -7.72 3.83 -0.22
CA ARG A 89 -8.68 4.84 0.25
C ARG A 89 -8.93 5.93 -0.79
N LEU A 90 -7.88 6.43 -1.44
CA LEU A 90 -8.01 7.45 -2.47
C LEU A 90 -8.75 6.92 -3.71
N PHE A 91 -8.44 5.70 -4.17
CA PHE A 91 -9.18 5.06 -5.26
C PHE A 91 -10.66 4.85 -4.93
N ALA A 92 -10.96 4.34 -3.74
CA ALA A 92 -12.35 4.13 -3.31
C ALA A 92 -13.13 5.45 -3.26
N LYS A 93 -12.47 6.56 -2.88
CA LYS A 93 -13.05 7.90 -2.90
C LYS A 93 -13.29 8.38 -4.34
N TYR A 94 -12.29 8.26 -5.21
CA TYR A 94 -12.41 8.63 -6.63
C TYR A 94 -13.57 7.89 -7.32
N PHE A 95 -13.63 6.56 -7.22
CA PHE A 95 -14.70 5.79 -7.85
C PHE A 95 -16.08 6.09 -7.25
N LYS A 96 -16.15 6.47 -5.96
CA LYS A 96 -17.40 6.91 -5.35
C LYS A 96 -17.91 8.19 -6.02
N HIS A 97 -17.06 9.20 -6.15
CA HIS A 97 -17.44 10.46 -6.79
C HIS A 97 -17.73 10.31 -8.27
N GLU A 98 -16.97 9.48 -9.00
CA GLU A 98 -17.25 9.19 -10.41
C GLU A 98 -18.63 8.56 -10.60
N LEU A 99 -19.02 7.61 -9.74
CA LEU A 99 -20.33 6.98 -9.80
C LEU A 99 -21.47 7.93 -9.44
N GLU A 100 -21.24 8.86 -8.51
CA GLU A 100 -22.21 9.90 -8.14
C GLU A 100 -22.40 10.91 -9.27
N ALA A 101 -21.32 11.29 -9.95
CA ALA A 101 -21.37 12.16 -11.13
C ALA A 101 -21.91 11.45 -12.39
N GLY A 102 -21.87 10.12 -12.42
CA GLY A 102 -22.26 9.30 -13.57
C GLY A 102 -21.30 9.38 -14.76
N THR A 103 -20.18 10.10 -14.63
CA THR A 103 -19.17 10.28 -15.68
C THR A 103 -17.80 10.59 -15.08
N PRO A 104 -16.71 10.08 -15.68
CA PRO A 104 -15.34 10.46 -15.29
C PRO A 104 -14.94 11.86 -15.79
N PHE A 105 -15.70 12.46 -16.70
CA PHE A 105 -15.40 13.75 -17.32
C PHE A 105 -15.88 14.92 -16.45
N THR A 106 -15.38 14.99 -15.22
CA THR A 106 -15.62 16.12 -14.31
C THR A 106 -14.30 16.79 -13.94
N MET A 107 -14.34 18.12 -13.77
CA MET A 107 -13.16 18.87 -13.34
C MET A 107 -12.64 18.40 -11.97
N GLU A 108 -13.56 18.05 -11.07
CA GLU A 108 -13.20 17.52 -9.75
C GLU A 108 -12.60 16.11 -9.85
N GLY A 109 -13.22 15.21 -10.61
CA GLY A 109 -12.70 13.86 -10.83
C GLY A 109 -11.31 13.86 -11.47
N ALA A 110 -11.07 14.73 -12.45
CA ALA A 110 -9.75 14.91 -13.05
C ALA A 110 -8.69 15.35 -12.02
N LYS A 111 -9.01 16.33 -11.16
CA LYS A 111 -8.09 16.77 -10.10
C LYS A 111 -7.81 15.65 -9.08
N GLU A 112 -8.83 14.88 -8.70
CA GLU A 112 -8.66 13.74 -7.79
C GLU A 112 -7.78 12.66 -8.41
N LEU A 113 -7.98 12.34 -9.69
CA LEU A 113 -7.17 11.37 -10.42
C LEU A 113 -5.72 11.82 -10.56
N ARG A 114 -5.48 13.12 -10.81
CA ARG A 114 -4.13 13.68 -10.86
C ARG A 114 -3.42 13.55 -9.51
N ARG A 115 -4.12 13.86 -8.41
CA ARG A 115 -3.59 13.72 -7.05
C ARG A 115 -3.27 12.26 -6.73
N LEU A 116 -4.14 11.35 -7.14
CA LEU A 116 -3.91 9.91 -6.99
C LEU A 116 -2.65 9.46 -7.73
N GLY A 117 -2.46 9.89 -8.97
CA GLY A 117 -1.26 9.58 -9.76
C GLY A 117 0.03 10.10 -9.12
N ILE A 118 0.01 11.31 -8.54
CA ILE A 118 1.15 11.85 -7.78
C ILE A 118 1.45 10.96 -6.55
N PHE A 119 0.44 10.54 -5.80
CA PHE A 119 0.65 9.64 -4.66
C PHE A 119 1.20 8.28 -5.08
N PHE A 120 0.78 7.73 -6.22
CA PHE A 120 1.33 6.48 -6.77
C PHE A 120 2.83 6.55 -7.05
N ILE A 121 3.35 7.75 -7.37
CA ILE A 121 4.78 7.99 -7.57
C ILE A 121 5.46 8.25 -6.22
N CYS A 122 4.90 9.14 -5.39
CA CYS A 122 5.55 9.57 -4.15
C CYS A 122 5.59 8.47 -3.07
N VAL A 123 4.51 7.68 -2.91
CA VAL A 123 4.42 6.65 -1.86
C VAL A 123 5.55 5.62 -1.95
N PRO A 124 5.84 4.97 -3.09
CA PRO A 124 6.94 4.00 -3.16
C PRO A 124 8.32 4.64 -2.96
N ILE A 125 8.53 5.87 -3.45
CA ILE A 125 9.80 6.59 -3.27
C ILE A 125 10.04 6.90 -1.78
N ILE A 126 9.01 7.42 -1.09
CA ILE A 126 9.09 7.73 0.34
C ILE A 126 9.27 6.44 1.14
N ALA A 127 8.52 5.37 0.82
CA ALA A 127 8.65 4.08 1.49
C ALA A 127 10.07 3.54 1.39
N ARG A 128 10.70 3.59 0.21
CA ARG A 128 12.08 3.19 0.00
C ARG A 128 13.06 4.03 0.83
N ALA A 129 12.93 5.35 0.77
CA ALA A 129 13.81 6.24 1.54
C ALA A 129 13.70 5.99 3.06
N VAL A 130 12.49 5.77 3.57
CA VAL A 130 12.27 5.42 4.98
C VAL A 130 12.90 4.06 5.30
N MET A 131 12.72 3.05 4.45
CA MET A 131 13.31 1.73 4.65
C MET A 131 14.83 1.74 4.64
N GLU A 132 15.48 2.53 3.78
CA GLU A 132 16.93 2.69 3.77
C GLU A 132 17.44 3.28 5.09
N ILE A 133 16.74 4.26 5.66
CA ILE A 133 17.07 4.83 6.98
C ILE A 133 16.88 3.79 8.08
N VAL A 134 15.77 3.05 8.07
CA VAL A 134 15.49 1.99 9.05
C VAL A 134 16.57 0.90 8.96
N PHE A 135 16.93 0.47 7.76
CA PHE A 135 17.97 -0.54 7.55
C PHE A 135 19.32 -0.06 8.07
N ALA A 136 19.70 1.20 7.81
CA ALA A 136 20.93 1.79 8.35
C ALA A 136 20.96 1.83 9.88
N ILE A 137 19.81 2.01 10.54
CA ILE A 137 19.68 1.93 12.00
C ILE A 137 19.84 0.47 12.46
N LEU A 138 19.13 -0.47 11.82
CA LEU A 138 19.16 -1.89 12.17
C LEU A 138 20.55 -2.51 12.03
N THR A 139 21.28 -2.22 10.95
CA THR A 139 22.67 -2.68 10.76
C THR A 139 23.59 -2.17 11.88
N ARG A 140 23.37 -0.95 12.39
CA ARG A 140 24.17 -0.41 13.51
C ARG A 140 23.83 -1.03 14.86
N THR A 141 22.59 -1.46 15.07
CA THR A 141 22.12 -1.96 16.36
C THR A 141 22.21 -3.48 16.50
N LEU A 142 22.06 -4.22 15.40
CA LEU A 142 21.89 -5.68 15.39
C LEU A 142 22.92 -6.41 14.52
N ASP A 143 23.96 -5.72 14.02
CA ASP A 143 25.03 -6.26 13.14
C ASP A 143 24.50 -7.04 11.92
N VAL A 144 23.35 -6.59 11.39
CA VAL A 144 22.66 -7.19 10.25
C VAL A 144 23.45 -6.91 8.97
N SER A 145 24.21 -7.90 8.49
CA SER A 145 25.06 -7.77 7.30
C SER A 145 24.37 -8.21 5.99
N GLU A 146 23.18 -8.81 6.03
CA GLU A 146 22.45 -9.16 4.80
C GLU A 146 21.56 -8.01 4.33
N LYS A 147 21.82 -7.52 3.11
CA LYS A 147 20.88 -6.69 2.37
C LYS A 147 19.61 -7.51 2.17
N LEU A 148 18.56 -7.17 2.90
CA LEU A 148 17.24 -7.62 2.53
C LEU A 148 16.97 -7.06 1.14
N ASP A 149 16.60 -7.93 0.21
CA ASP A 149 16.16 -7.54 -1.13
C ASP A 149 14.81 -6.82 -0.97
N VAL A 150 14.87 -5.52 -0.67
CA VAL A 150 13.70 -4.68 -0.44
C VAL A 150 12.98 -4.63 -1.77
N MET A 151 11.87 -5.38 -1.89
CA MET A 151 11.07 -5.53 -3.10
C MET A 151 11.19 -4.31 -4.01
N GLU A 152 11.98 -4.45 -5.06
CA GLU A 152 12.41 -3.38 -5.95
C GLU A 152 11.33 -3.06 -6.98
N ASP A 153 10.06 -3.04 -6.57
CA ASP A 153 8.98 -2.78 -7.50
C ASP A 153 8.70 -1.28 -7.60
N VAL A 154 9.49 -0.64 -8.48
CA VAL A 154 9.22 0.68 -9.08
C VAL A 154 7.91 0.68 -9.92
N SER A 155 7.13 -0.41 -9.85
CA SER A 155 5.87 -0.63 -10.58
C SER A 155 4.82 0.46 -10.35
N GLY A 156 4.88 1.17 -9.22
CA GLY A 156 3.96 2.27 -8.91
C GLY A 156 4.13 3.50 -9.82
N VAL A 157 5.32 3.75 -10.36
CA VAL A 157 5.62 4.96 -11.15
C VAL A 157 4.88 4.95 -12.48
N GLY A 158 4.89 3.81 -13.19
CA GLY A 158 4.19 3.67 -14.48
C GLY A 158 2.67 3.86 -14.34
N ILE A 159 2.08 3.29 -13.29
CA ILE A 159 0.66 3.47 -12.97
C ILE A 159 0.40 4.94 -12.64
N GLY A 160 1.25 5.57 -11.83
CA GLY A 160 1.12 6.98 -11.46
C GLY A 160 1.16 7.92 -12.67
N ILE A 161 2.09 7.71 -13.60
CA ILE A 161 2.18 8.49 -14.86
C ILE A 161 0.91 8.29 -15.69
N THR A 162 0.42 7.05 -15.81
CA THR A 162 -0.80 6.73 -16.56
C THR A 162 -2.01 7.45 -15.96
N LEU A 163 -2.16 7.42 -14.64
CA LEU A 163 -3.23 8.14 -13.93
C LEU A 163 -3.17 9.65 -14.18
N ILE A 164 -1.97 10.23 -14.20
CA ILE A 164 -1.77 11.65 -14.53
C ILE A 164 -2.17 11.93 -15.99
N ALA A 165 -1.75 11.09 -16.95
CA ALA A 165 -2.13 11.26 -18.35
C ALA A 165 -3.66 11.18 -18.54
N VAL A 166 -4.30 10.20 -17.90
CA VAL A 166 -5.78 10.06 -17.91
C VAL A 166 -6.45 11.27 -17.25
N SER A 167 -5.85 11.86 -16.21
CA SER A 167 -6.40 13.07 -15.58
C SER A 167 -6.52 14.25 -16.56
N PHE A 168 -5.55 14.42 -17.46
CA PHE A 168 -5.62 15.45 -18.50
C PHE A 168 -6.69 15.15 -19.55
N LEU A 169 -6.84 13.88 -19.94
CA LEU A 169 -7.92 13.44 -20.82
C LEU A 169 -9.30 13.72 -20.20
N CYS A 170 -9.48 13.40 -18.92
CA CYS A 170 -10.70 13.67 -18.18
C CYS A 170 -10.99 15.17 -18.07
N GLN A 171 -9.96 15.98 -17.80
CA GLN A 171 -10.09 17.44 -17.72
C GLN A 171 -10.51 18.04 -19.06
N TYR A 172 -9.83 17.65 -20.15
CA TYR A 172 -10.18 18.12 -21.49
C TYR A 172 -11.60 17.70 -21.89
N GLY A 173 -12.01 16.47 -21.56
CA GLY A 173 -13.38 16.00 -21.75
C GLY A 173 -14.40 16.85 -20.98
N ALA A 174 -14.10 17.23 -19.74
CA ALA A 174 -14.94 18.12 -18.94
C ALA A 174 -15.07 19.52 -19.55
N GLU A 175 -13.95 20.11 -20.03
CA GLU A 175 -13.94 21.42 -20.69
C GLU A 175 -14.78 21.43 -21.98
N CYS A 176 -14.72 20.35 -22.77
CA CYS A 176 -15.52 20.21 -23.98
C CYS A 176 -17.02 20.11 -23.70
N LEU A 177 -17.40 19.46 -22.59
CA LEU A 177 -18.80 19.37 -22.17
C LEU A 177 -19.34 20.72 -21.69
N VAL A 178 -18.52 21.51 -21.02
CA VAL A 178 -18.90 22.87 -20.60
C VAL A 178 -19.07 23.80 -21.81
N ARG A 179 -18.18 23.72 -22.81
CA ARG A 179 -18.28 24.56 -24.04
C ARG A 179 -19.45 24.23 -24.97
N LYS A 180 -20.08 23.07 -24.81
CA LYS A 180 -21.25 22.64 -25.60
C LYS A 180 -22.59 23.04 -24.98
N LYS A 181 -22.59 23.54 -23.75
CA LYS A 181 -23.75 24.16 -23.10
C LYS A 181 -23.76 25.65 -23.35
#